data_AF-A0AAE3C7U0-F1
#
_entry.id   AF-A0AAE3C7U0-F1
#
_cell.length_a   1.000
_cell.length_b   1.000
_cell.length_c   1.000
_cell.angle_alpha   90.00
_cell.angle_beta   90.00
_cell.angle_gamma   90.00
#
_symmetry.space_group_name_H-M   'P 1'
#
loop_
_entity.id
_entity.type
_entity.pdbx_description
1 polymer ?
#
loop_
_entity_poly.entity_id
_entity_poly.type
_entity_poly.pdbx_seq_one_letter_code
_entity_poly.pdbx_strand_id
1 'polypeptide(L)'
;PPPGNVAILSQSGGFIVDQFLSKYAERKIGVSAAVSIGNKAVVDETILMEYFLKDKRTKTVAMYLEGFRPGEGRRFLDVAAEFGGGKNIIVFRAGKTAGGQKAAMSHTSSIAASPRLASHIFRQYGIVEAENEQEIVSFAKVLSFKNKPIKNGDIAILTVSGGHGVVCADLVAKYGLNLVEFTQEEMREMKQLISPAAARIASLSNPIDLTGSAEDVDMERVLEYLLQIDRVEAVIILTFPYPPTISMQIGRRLSNIAGRYGKPVVAYVPWLLKYDIIIEGFEINNVPVAHTVEEAVQMIKALKMRRPMEQQ
;
A
#
# COMPACT_ATOMS: atom_id res chain seq x y z
N PRO A 1 10.44 11.06 10.63
CA PRO A 1 10.03 9.64 10.44
C PRO A 1 10.91 8.72 11.30
N PRO A 2 10.43 7.55 11.73
CA PRO A 2 11.24 6.58 12.47
C PRO A 2 12.33 5.95 11.58
N PRO A 3 13.37 5.32 12.15
CA PRO A 3 14.27 4.46 11.40
C PRO A 3 13.51 3.30 10.73
N GLY A 4 13.89 2.93 9.51
CA GLY A 4 13.30 1.78 8.84
C GLY A 4 14.02 1.35 7.57
N ASN A 5 13.27 0.87 6.59
CA ASN A 5 13.80 0.17 5.41
C ASN A 5 13.42 0.85 4.07
N VAL A 6 12.79 2.02 4.09
CA VAL A 6 12.45 2.76 2.87
C VAL A 6 13.53 3.79 2.57
N ALA A 7 14.08 3.80 1.37
CA ALA A 7 14.94 4.88 0.88
C ALA A 7 14.09 5.82 0.03
N ILE A 8 14.18 7.13 0.29
CA ILE A 8 13.52 8.18 -0.49
C ILE A 8 14.58 8.85 -1.35
N LEU A 9 14.31 8.97 -2.64
CA LEU A 9 15.15 9.65 -3.60
C LEU A 9 14.31 10.63 -4.41
N SER A 10 14.81 11.85 -4.61
CA SER A 10 14.08 12.87 -5.36
C SER A 10 14.98 13.76 -6.19
N GLN A 11 14.54 14.04 -7.42
CA GLN A 11 15.08 15.11 -8.25
C GLN A 11 14.59 16.50 -7.82
N SER A 12 13.50 16.59 -7.06
CA SER A 12 12.97 17.85 -6.51
C SER A 12 13.26 17.98 -5.01
N GLY A 13 13.95 19.06 -4.64
CA GLY A 13 14.29 19.37 -3.24
C GLY A 13 13.07 19.68 -2.37
N GLY A 14 12.12 20.48 -2.88
CA GLY A 14 10.89 20.80 -2.14
C GLY A 14 10.03 19.55 -1.91
N PHE A 15 9.94 18.69 -2.92
CA PHE A 15 9.18 17.44 -2.84
C PHE A 15 9.71 16.52 -1.73
N ILE A 16 11.02 16.26 -1.68
CA ILE A 16 11.56 15.35 -0.66
C ILE A 16 11.45 15.92 0.75
N VAL A 17 11.55 17.24 0.92
CA VAL A 17 11.35 17.89 2.22
C VAL A 17 9.92 17.68 2.72
N ASP A 18 8.90 17.91 1.90
CA ASP A 18 7.50 17.64 2.28
C ASP A 18 7.26 16.14 2.53
N GLN A 19 7.76 15.27 1.65
CA GLN A 19 7.61 13.83 1.82
C GLN A 19 8.25 13.35 3.13
N PHE A 20 9.47 13.79 3.44
CA PHE A 20 10.20 13.32 4.62
C PHE A 20 9.66 13.91 5.93
N LEU A 21 9.44 15.23 5.99
CA LEU A 21 9.05 15.93 7.22
C LEU A 21 7.55 15.82 7.51
N SER A 22 6.71 15.84 6.47
CA SER A 22 5.26 15.77 6.62
C SER A 22 4.77 14.34 6.42
N LYS A 23 4.87 13.83 5.18
CA LYS A 23 4.10 12.64 4.79
C LYS A 23 4.59 11.38 5.50
N TYR A 24 5.88 11.07 5.42
CA TYR A 24 6.47 9.88 6.02
C TYR A 24 6.48 9.94 7.54
N ALA A 25 6.64 11.13 8.12
CA ALA A 25 6.56 11.31 9.57
C ALA A 25 5.15 11.02 10.09
N GLU A 26 4.12 11.57 9.44
CA GLU A 26 2.72 11.39 9.83
C GLU A 26 2.29 9.92 9.75
N ARG A 27 2.66 9.20 8.67
CA ARG A 27 2.31 7.78 8.45
C ARG A 27 3.26 6.81 9.16
N LYS A 28 4.20 7.31 9.99
CA LYS A 28 5.26 6.51 10.64
C LYS A 28 5.99 5.58 9.65
N ILE A 29 6.22 6.01 8.40
CA ILE A 29 6.97 5.22 7.41
C ILE A 29 8.45 5.27 7.79
N GLY A 30 9.03 4.11 8.06
CA GLY A 30 10.41 4.00 8.51
C GLY A 30 11.42 4.26 7.40
N VAL A 31 12.28 5.26 7.57
CA VAL A 31 13.25 5.69 6.56
C VAL A 31 14.64 5.14 6.86
N SER A 32 15.27 4.56 5.83
CA SER A 32 16.68 4.16 5.81
C SER A 32 17.56 5.30 5.31
N ALA A 33 17.19 5.95 4.21
CA ALA A 33 17.92 7.06 3.63
C ALA A 33 16.94 8.04 2.97
N ALA A 34 17.28 9.32 2.96
CA ALA A 34 16.59 10.35 2.19
C ALA A 34 17.64 11.14 1.41
N VAL A 35 17.57 11.12 0.08
CA VAL A 35 18.59 11.70 -0.80
C VAL A 35 17.95 12.62 -1.83
N SER A 36 18.33 13.89 -1.80
CA SER A 36 18.00 14.85 -2.86
C SER A 36 19.14 14.86 -3.87
N ILE A 37 18.87 14.53 -5.13
CA ILE A 37 19.88 14.56 -6.20
C ILE A 37 19.85 15.84 -7.03
N GLY A 38 18.76 16.62 -6.98
CA GLY A 38 18.62 17.86 -7.72
C GLY A 38 19.02 17.71 -9.19
N ASN A 39 20.01 18.49 -9.63
CA ASN A 39 20.51 18.50 -11.00
C ASN A 39 21.23 17.21 -11.45
N LYS A 40 21.48 16.26 -10.54
CA LYS A 40 22.14 14.97 -10.78
C LYS A 40 23.45 15.07 -11.59
N ALA A 41 24.31 16.03 -11.23
CA ALA A 41 25.51 16.36 -12.01
C ALA A 41 26.58 15.26 -11.97
N VAL A 42 26.76 14.62 -10.81
CA VAL A 42 27.77 13.56 -10.60
C VAL A 42 27.10 12.26 -10.14
N VAL A 43 26.27 12.34 -9.11
CA VAL A 43 25.48 11.21 -8.61
C VAL A 43 24.07 11.33 -9.15
N ASP A 44 23.59 10.27 -9.79
CA ASP A 44 22.23 10.15 -10.34
C ASP A 44 21.42 9.05 -9.62
N GLU A 45 20.17 8.90 -10.03
CA GLU A 45 19.28 7.86 -9.54
C GLU A 45 19.82 6.44 -9.76
N THR A 46 20.57 6.20 -10.83
CA THR A 46 21.06 4.87 -11.19
C THR A 46 22.20 4.43 -10.27
N ILE A 47 23.14 5.34 -9.98
CA ILE A 47 24.24 5.10 -9.02
C ILE A 47 23.68 4.80 -7.63
N LEU A 48 22.66 5.55 -7.20
CA LEU A 48 22.02 5.31 -5.90
C LEU A 48 21.27 3.98 -5.87
N MET A 49 20.64 3.60 -6.98
CA MET A 49 20.02 2.28 -7.13
C MET A 49 21.05 1.14 -7.00
N GLU A 50 22.23 1.25 -7.63
CA GLU A 50 23.33 0.28 -7.47
C GLU A 50 23.80 0.16 -6.01
N TYR A 51 23.83 1.28 -5.28
CA TYR A 51 24.12 1.29 -3.85
C TYR A 51 23.01 0.57 -3.05
N PHE A 52 21.75 0.94 -3.25
CA PHE A 52 20.62 0.37 -2.52
C PHE A 52 20.37 -1.10 -2.84
N LEU A 53 20.80 -1.57 -4.01
CA LEU A 53 20.79 -2.99 -4.35
C LEU A 53 21.61 -3.80 -3.33
N LYS A 54 22.76 -3.27 -2.92
CA LYS A 54 23.71 -3.92 -1.99
C LYS A 54 23.39 -3.67 -0.52
N ASP A 55 22.69 -2.58 -0.19
CA ASP A 55 22.31 -2.28 1.20
C ASP A 55 21.26 -3.29 1.71
N LYS A 56 21.62 -4.06 2.75
CA LYS A 56 20.72 -5.05 3.36
C LYS A 56 19.56 -4.40 4.12
N ARG A 57 19.72 -3.16 4.60
CA ARG A 57 18.70 -2.44 5.38
C ARG A 57 17.59 -1.91 4.49
N THR A 58 17.91 -1.32 3.34
CA THR A 58 16.91 -0.82 2.39
C THR A 58 16.19 -1.98 1.69
N LYS A 59 14.87 -2.02 1.84
CA LYS A 59 13.96 -2.97 1.16
C LYS A 59 13.11 -2.30 0.11
N THR A 60 12.81 -1.02 0.23
CA THR A 60 11.97 -0.29 -0.73
C THR A 60 12.64 1.02 -1.08
N VAL A 61 12.75 1.33 -2.38
CA VAL A 61 13.28 2.61 -2.87
C VAL A 61 12.14 3.37 -3.54
N ALA A 62 11.75 4.51 -2.99
CA ALA A 62 10.71 5.38 -3.53
C ALA A 62 11.35 6.62 -4.19
N MET A 63 11.04 6.84 -5.46
CA MET A 63 11.69 7.84 -6.30
C MET A 63 10.70 8.84 -6.87
N TYR A 64 10.99 10.13 -6.70
CA TYR A 64 10.39 11.20 -7.50
C TYR A 64 11.32 11.53 -8.67
N LEU A 65 10.84 11.29 -9.89
CA LEU A 65 11.61 11.49 -11.12
C LEU A 65 10.91 12.51 -12.03
N GLU A 66 11.63 13.55 -12.42
CA GLU A 66 11.22 14.49 -13.47
C GLU A 66 11.61 13.96 -14.85
N GLY A 67 12.76 13.30 -14.94
CA GLY A 67 13.19 12.65 -16.18
C GLY A 67 14.58 12.05 -16.15
N PHE A 68 14.94 11.42 -17.27
CA PHE A 68 16.25 10.83 -17.53
C PHE A 68 16.98 11.66 -18.58
N ARG A 69 18.31 11.79 -18.50
CA ARG A 69 19.09 12.34 -19.62
C ARG A 69 19.15 11.31 -20.76
N PRO A 70 19.46 11.73 -22.00
CA PRO A 70 19.65 10.80 -23.11
C PRO A 70 20.62 9.67 -22.74
N GLY A 71 20.17 8.42 -22.91
CA GLY A 71 20.98 7.22 -22.62
C GLY A 71 20.89 6.69 -21.17
N GLU A 72 20.47 7.49 -20.18
CA GLU A 72 20.43 7.04 -18.77
C GLU A 72 19.32 6.01 -18.50
N GLY A 73 18.17 6.13 -19.20
CA GLY A 73 17.00 5.30 -18.95
C GLY A 73 17.26 3.80 -19.11
N ARG A 74 18.12 3.39 -20.07
CA ARG A 74 18.43 1.97 -20.26
C ARG A 74 19.20 1.40 -19.07
N ARG A 75 20.24 2.11 -18.62
CA ARG A 75 21.05 1.70 -17.46
C ARG A 75 20.20 1.64 -16.19
N PHE A 76 19.31 2.60 -15.98
CA PHE A 76 18.37 2.58 -14.86
C PHE A 76 17.52 1.31 -14.86
N LEU A 77 17.01 0.90 -16.02
CA LEU A 77 16.21 -0.33 -16.15
C LEU A 77 17.05 -1.60 -15.95
N ASP A 78 18.29 -1.63 -16.45
CA ASP A 78 19.19 -2.77 -16.23
C ASP A 78 19.47 -2.97 -14.74
N VAL A 79 19.75 -1.89 -14.00
CA VAL A 79 19.91 -1.95 -12.53
C VAL A 79 18.59 -2.32 -11.85
N ALA A 80 17.45 -1.80 -12.30
CA ALA A 80 16.14 -2.15 -11.75
C ALA A 80 15.81 -3.64 -11.95
N ALA A 81 16.26 -4.27 -13.04
CA ALA A 81 16.06 -5.70 -13.26
C ALA A 81 16.77 -6.57 -12.22
N GLU A 82 17.87 -6.08 -11.63
CA GLU A 82 18.62 -6.77 -10.59
C GLU A 82 17.95 -6.65 -9.21
N PHE A 83 16.97 -5.75 -9.03
CA PHE A 83 16.25 -5.60 -7.76
C PHE A 83 15.38 -6.84 -7.49
N GLY A 84 15.93 -7.75 -6.68
CA GLY A 84 15.24 -8.93 -6.20
C GLY A 84 15.35 -9.22 -4.72
N GLY A 85 14.98 -10.45 -4.33
CA GLY A 85 14.98 -10.90 -2.94
C GLY A 85 13.99 -10.12 -2.07
N GLY A 86 12.85 -9.74 -2.65
CA GLY A 86 11.81 -8.97 -1.97
C GLY A 86 12.05 -7.46 -1.88
N LYS A 87 13.08 -6.92 -2.53
CA LYS A 87 13.27 -5.47 -2.69
C LYS A 87 12.26 -4.89 -3.68
N ASN A 88 11.84 -3.64 -3.44
CA ASN A 88 10.82 -2.96 -4.24
C ASN A 88 11.32 -1.60 -4.76
N ILE A 89 10.86 -1.23 -5.94
CA ILE A 89 11.12 0.08 -6.55
C ILE A 89 9.77 0.74 -6.78
N ILE A 90 9.61 1.96 -6.27
CA ILE A 90 8.43 2.80 -6.48
C ILE A 90 8.89 4.05 -7.23
N VAL A 91 8.19 4.40 -8.31
CA VAL A 91 8.46 5.62 -9.06
C VAL A 91 7.22 6.47 -9.15
N PHE A 92 7.32 7.73 -8.72
CA PHE A 92 6.36 8.78 -9.08
C PHE A 92 7.02 9.71 -10.11
N ARG A 93 6.46 9.74 -11.33
CA ARG A 93 6.95 10.63 -12.38
C ARG A 93 6.16 11.92 -12.44
N ALA A 94 6.87 13.04 -12.42
CA ALA A 94 6.31 14.33 -12.84
C ALA A 94 6.23 14.42 -14.36
N GLY A 95 5.53 15.45 -14.87
CA GLY A 95 5.51 15.74 -16.31
C GLY A 95 4.81 14.69 -17.17
N LYS A 96 3.74 14.04 -16.69
CA LYS A 96 2.98 13.04 -17.48
C LYS A 96 2.02 13.65 -18.50
N THR A 97 1.57 14.89 -18.29
CA THR A 97 0.63 15.59 -19.19
C THR A 97 1.37 16.63 -20.03
N ALA A 98 0.80 17.09 -21.14
CA ALA A 98 1.42 18.16 -21.95
C ALA A 98 1.73 19.42 -21.12
N GLY A 99 0.80 19.81 -20.23
CA GLY A 99 1.02 20.93 -19.30
C GLY A 99 2.15 20.67 -18.30
N GLY A 100 2.18 19.46 -17.74
CA GLY A 100 3.27 19.05 -16.83
C GLY A 100 4.62 18.95 -17.52
N GLN A 101 4.67 18.44 -18.76
CA GLN A 101 5.89 18.38 -19.56
C GLN A 101 6.43 19.78 -19.84
N LYS A 102 5.56 20.71 -20.24
CA LYS A 102 5.95 22.10 -20.47
C LYS A 102 6.49 22.75 -19.19
N ALA A 103 5.87 22.49 -18.04
CA ALA A 103 6.35 22.98 -16.75
C ALA A 103 7.67 22.33 -16.31
N ALA A 104 7.87 21.04 -16.59
CA ALA A 104 9.13 20.35 -16.30
C ALA A 104 10.27 20.82 -17.21
N MET A 105 10.00 21.06 -18.51
CA MET A 105 11.00 21.53 -19.48
C MET A 105 11.62 22.88 -19.13
N SER A 106 10.91 23.76 -18.40
CA SER A 106 11.51 25.01 -17.91
C SER A 106 12.53 24.80 -16.79
N HIS A 107 12.60 23.59 -16.21
CA HIS A 107 13.48 23.23 -15.10
C HIS A 107 14.46 22.10 -15.43
N THR A 108 14.14 21.17 -16.33
CA THR A 108 14.99 20.04 -16.71
C THR A 108 14.96 19.80 -18.22
N SER A 109 16.13 19.89 -18.87
CA SER A 109 16.30 19.63 -20.32
C SER A 109 16.30 18.11 -20.63
N SER A 110 15.25 17.40 -20.22
CA SER A 110 15.10 15.96 -20.46
C SER A 110 14.05 15.68 -21.55
N ILE A 111 14.34 14.70 -22.40
CA ILE A 111 13.41 14.26 -23.46
C ILE A 111 12.34 13.38 -22.82
N ALA A 112 11.08 13.81 -22.86
CA ALA A 112 9.97 13.04 -22.32
C ALA A 112 9.62 11.87 -23.25
N ALA A 113 9.94 10.65 -22.84
CA ALA A 113 9.35 9.45 -23.43
C ALA A 113 7.81 9.50 -23.31
N SER A 114 7.09 8.88 -24.26
CA SER A 114 5.63 8.75 -24.16
C SER A 114 5.24 8.22 -22.77
N PRO A 115 4.37 8.93 -22.02
CA PRO A 115 3.99 8.52 -20.66
C PRO A 115 3.51 7.07 -20.58
N ARG A 116 2.75 6.62 -21.58
CA ARG A 116 2.26 5.24 -21.70
C ARG A 116 3.39 4.23 -21.90
N LEU A 117 4.34 4.55 -22.80
CA LEU A 117 5.48 3.66 -23.06
C LEU A 117 6.33 3.48 -21.81
N ALA A 118 6.61 4.57 -21.08
CA ALA A 118 7.35 4.51 -19.83
C ALA A 118 6.64 3.64 -18.78
N SER A 119 5.32 3.78 -18.63
CA SER A 119 4.52 2.95 -17.70
C SER A 119 4.57 1.46 -18.05
N HIS A 120 4.47 1.12 -19.33
CA HIS A 120 4.59 -0.29 -19.77
C HIS A 120 5.99 -0.85 -19.48
N ILE A 121 7.04 -0.07 -19.76
CA ILE A 121 8.41 -0.46 -19.48
C ILE A 121 8.63 -0.67 -17.98
N PHE A 122 8.22 0.27 -17.12
CA PHE A 122 8.34 0.12 -15.67
C PHE A 122 7.69 -1.17 -15.15
N ARG A 123 6.50 -1.49 -15.64
CA ARG A 123 5.82 -2.75 -15.31
C ARG A 123 6.64 -3.98 -15.74
N GLN A 124 7.26 -3.94 -16.91
CA GLN A 124 8.18 -4.99 -17.41
C GLN A 124 9.49 -5.11 -16.62
N TYR A 125 9.80 -4.17 -15.74
CA TYR A 125 10.96 -4.23 -14.86
C TYR A 125 10.57 -4.35 -13.38
N GLY A 126 9.28 -4.59 -13.08
CA GLY A 126 8.80 -4.75 -11.71
C GLY A 126 8.79 -3.46 -10.89
N ILE A 127 8.90 -2.31 -11.56
CA ILE A 127 8.80 -1.00 -10.93
C ILE A 127 7.33 -0.67 -10.73
N VAL A 128 6.96 -0.36 -9.48
CA VAL A 128 5.62 0.06 -9.10
C VAL A 128 5.50 1.56 -9.35
N GLU A 129 4.74 1.94 -10.37
CA GLU A 129 4.55 3.34 -10.71
C GLU A 129 3.37 3.96 -9.94
N ALA A 130 3.64 5.03 -9.19
CA ALA A 130 2.61 5.87 -8.59
C ALA A 130 2.12 6.95 -9.57
N GLU A 131 0.83 7.25 -9.51
CA GLU A 131 0.15 8.23 -10.34
C GLU A 131 0.02 9.59 -9.66
N ASN A 132 0.10 9.62 -8.33
CA ASN A 132 -0.02 10.84 -7.53
C ASN A 132 0.79 10.74 -6.23
N GLU A 133 0.83 11.84 -5.49
CA GLU A 133 1.59 11.95 -4.23
C GLU A 133 1.06 11.04 -3.12
N GLN A 134 -0.24 10.77 -3.10
CA GLN A 134 -0.83 9.89 -2.11
C GLN A 134 -0.39 8.44 -2.37
N GLU A 135 -0.44 7.99 -3.62
CA GLU A 135 -0.03 6.65 -4.02
C GLU A 135 1.44 6.35 -3.66
N ILE A 136 2.39 7.25 -3.93
CA ILE A 136 3.80 6.97 -3.57
C ILE A 136 3.98 6.78 -2.06
N VAL A 137 3.22 7.50 -1.22
CA VAL A 137 3.24 7.35 0.24
C VAL A 137 2.60 6.02 0.65
N SER A 138 1.41 5.71 0.13
CA SER A 138 0.68 4.48 0.43
C SER A 138 1.46 3.24 -0.03
N PHE A 139 2.07 3.31 -1.20
CA PHE A 139 2.89 2.24 -1.75
C PHE A 139 4.16 2.05 -0.92
N ALA A 140 4.81 3.15 -0.51
CA ALA A 140 5.99 3.08 0.36
C ALA A 140 5.64 2.44 1.71
N LYS A 141 4.47 2.79 2.29
CA LYS A 141 3.98 2.18 3.52
C LYS A 141 3.79 0.68 3.33
N VAL A 142 2.90 0.21 2.46
CA VAL A 142 2.58 -1.23 2.32
C VAL A 142 3.78 -2.09 1.90
N LEU A 143 4.68 -1.55 1.05
CA LEU A 143 5.86 -2.25 0.56
C LEU A 143 7.05 -2.19 1.54
N SER A 144 6.97 -1.38 2.60
CA SER A 144 7.92 -1.46 3.73
C SER A 144 7.67 -2.69 4.62
N PHE A 145 6.49 -3.30 4.51
CA PHE A 145 6.06 -4.47 5.27
C PHE A 145 6.29 -5.76 4.47
N LYS A 146 6.34 -6.91 5.15
CA LYS A 146 6.54 -8.24 4.55
C LYS A 146 5.25 -8.80 3.93
N ASN A 147 4.56 -8.02 3.11
CA ASN A 147 3.37 -8.47 2.40
C ASN A 147 3.74 -9.31 1.18
N LYS A 148 2.87 -10.25 0.79
CA LYS A 148 2.98 -10.97 -0.49
C LYS A 148 2.31 -10.14 -1.61
N PRO A 149 2.79 -10.28 -2.86
CA PRO A 149 2.06 -9.75 -4.01
C PRO A 149 0.74 -10.49 -4.21
N ILE A 150 -0.20 -9.85 -4.90
CA ILE A 150 -1.48 -10.44 -5.32
C ILE A 150 -1.58 -10.43 -6.85
N LYS A 151 -2.38 -11.29 -7.46
CA LYS A 151 -2.43 -11.47 -8.92
C LYS A 151 -3.64 -10.80 -9.56
N ASN A 152 -4.83 -11.17 -9.11
CA ASN A 152 -6.09 -10.76 -9.73
C ASN A 152 -6.62 -9.46 -9.11
N GLY A 153 -6.33 -9.23 -7.84
CA GLY A 153 -6.89 -8.15 -7.05
C GLY A 153 -8.26 -8.50 -6.48
N ASP A 154 -8.47 -9.74 -6.05
CA ASP A 154 -9.75 -10.21 -5.50
C ASP A 154 -9.78 -9.99 -3.97
N ILE A 155 -10.54 -8.98 -3.53
CA ILE A 155 -10.47 -8.40 -2.19
C ILE A 155 -11.73 -8.69 -1.38
N ALA A 156 -11.56 -9.05 -0.11
CA ALA A 156 -12.63 -9.04 0.89
C ALA A 156 -12.53 -7.78 1.77
N ILE A 157 -13.66 -7.11 2.01
CA ILE A 157 -13.73 -5.96 2.92
C ILE A 157 -14.45 -6.41 4.19
N LEU A 158 -13.83 -6.18 5.35
CA LEU A 158 -14.42 -6.39 6.67
C LEU A 158 -14.53 -5.04 7.39
N THR A 159 -15.74 -4.68 7.85
CA THR A 159 -16.02 -3.37 8.43
C THR A 159 -17.03 -3.45 9.58
N VAL A 160 -17.00 -2.44 10.44
CA VAL A 160 -18.06 -2.15 11.43
C VAL A 160 -18.88 -0.91 11.02
N SER A 161 -18.65 -0.41 9.81
CA SER A 161 -19.29 0.79 9.26
C SER A 161 -19.63 0.58 7.79
N GLY A 162 -20.93 0.39 7.50
CA GLY A 162 -21.43 0.22 6.13
C GLY A 162 -21.10 1.38 5.20
N GLY A 163 -21.14 2.63 5.68
CA GLY A 163 -20.79 3.80 4.86
C GLY A 163 -19.33 3.77 4.37
N HIS A 164 -18.39 3.41 5.25
CA HIS A 164 -16.99 3.21 4.84
C HIS A 164 -16.84 1.98 3.93
N GLY A 165 -17.64 0.94 4.15
CA GLY A 165 -17.71 -0.23 3.26
C GLY A 165 -18.08 0.16 1.83
N VAL A 166 -19.14 0.96 1.65
CA VAL A 166 -19.58 1.45 0.33
C VAL A 166 -18.48 2.28 -0.34
N VAL A 167 -17.89 3.24 0.39
CA VAL A 167 -16.78 4.05 -0.15
C VAL A 167 -15.60 3.16 -0.56
N CYS A 168 -15.27 2.14 0.24
CA CYS A 168 -14.18 1.21 -0.07
C CYS A 168 -14.50 0.37 -1.31
N ALA A 169 -15.73 -0.12 -1.45
CA ALA A 169 -16.19 -0.85 -2.63
C ALA A 169 -16.05 -0.03 -3.92
N ASP A 170 -16.48 1.24 -3.91
CA ASP A 170 -16.34 2.15 -5.06
C ASP A 170 -14.86 2.37 -5.42
N LEU A 171 -14.00 2.52 -4.40
CA LEU A 171 -12.57 2.71 -4.60
C LEU A 171 -11.89 1.44 -5.12
N VAL A 172 -12.28 0.25 -4.65
CA VAL A 172 -11.81 -1.04 -5.17
C VAL A 172 -12.03 -1.09 -6.68
N ALA A 173 -13.25 -0.77 -7.15
CA ALA A 173 -13.55 -0.71 -8.57
C ALA A 173 -12.74 0.38 -9.31
N LYS A 174 -12.65 1.60 -8.74
CA LYS A 174 -11.88 2.72 -9.30
C LYS A 174 -10.41 2.37 -9.56
N TYR A 175 -9.79 1.60 -8.68
CA TYR A 175 -8.38 1.19 -8.79
C TYR A 175 -8.17 -0.13 -9.55
N GLY A 176 -9.20 -0.65 -10.22
CA GLY A 176 -9.11 -1.86 -11.06
C GLY A 176 -8.88 -3.14 -10.24
N LEU A 177 -9.45 -3.18 -9.03
CA LEU A 177 -9.53 -4.34 -8.16
C LEU A 177 -10.97 -4.88 -8.16
N ASN A 178 -11.17 -6.07 -7.61
CA ASN A 178 -12.45 -6.77 -7.60
C ASN A 178 -12.89 -7.07 -6.16
N LEU A 179 -14.19 -7.05 -5.92
CA LEU A 179 -14.78 -7.60 -4.70
C LEU A 179 -15.00 -9.10 -4.90
N VAL A 180 -14.56 -9.89 -3.92
CA VAL A 180 -14.89 -11.32 -3.86
C VAL A 180 -16.38 -11.50 -3.71
N GLU A 181 -16.97 -12.35 -4.53
CA GLU A 181 -18.34 -12.83 -4.36
C GLU A 181 -18.38 -13.99 -3.35
N PHE A 182 -19.28 -13.89 -2.39
CA PHE A 182 -19.52 -14.94 -1.39
C PHE A 182 -20.80 -15.71 -1.73
N THR A 183 -20.70 -17.04 -1.64
CA THR A 183 -21.85 -17.93 -1.81
C THR A 183 -22.81 -17.78 -0.63
N GLN A 184 -24.06 -18.22 -0.83
CA GLN A 184 -25.04 -18.26 0.24
C GLN A 184 -24.62 -19.16 1.41
N GLU A 185 -23.81 -20.18 1.14
CA GLU A 185 -23.28 -21.08 2.17
C GLU A 185 -22.23 -20.38 3.03
N GLU A 186 -21.27 -19.70 2.42
CA GLU A 186 -20.24 -18.97 3.16
C GLU A 186 -20.82 -17.79 3.95
N MET A 187 -21.84 -17.11 3.42
CA MET A 187 -22.57 -16.10 4.18
C MET A 187 -23.29 -16.71 5.39
N ARG A 188 -23.83 -17.94 5.28
CA ARG A 188 -24.44 -18.64 6.43
C ARG A 188 -23.38 -19.05 7.45
N GLU A 189 -22.23 -19.55 7.01
CA GLU A 189 -21.12 -19.93 7.88
C GLU A 189 -20.58 -18.70 8.65
N MET A 190 -20.29 -17.59 7.96
CA MET A 190 -19.90 -16.34 8.61
C MET A 190 -20.95 -15.86 9.64
N LYS A 191 -22.24 -16.03 9.34
CA LYS A 191 -23.32 -15.65 10.26
C LYS A 191 -23.30 -16.46 11.56
N GLN A 192 -22.90 -17.72 11.50
CA GLN A 192 -22.80 -18.60 12.67
C GLN A 192 -21.56 -18.29 13.53
N LEU A 193 -20.55 -17.63 12.97
CA LEU A 193 -19.32 -17.26 13.68
C LEU A 193 -19.48 -16.03 14.58
N ILE A 194 -20.40 -15.14 14.24
CA ILE A 194 -20.58 -13.86 14.94
C ILE A 194 -21.66 -13.92 16.03
N SER A 195 -21.59 -13.00 16.98
CA SER A 195 -22.53 -12.86 18.09
C SER A 195 -23.99 -12.75 17.59
N PRO A 196 -24.99 -13.24 18.34
CA PRO A 196 -26.40 -13.10 17.97
C PRO A 196 -26.82 -11.64 17.76
N ALA A 197 -26.19 -10.71 18.49
CA ALA A 197 -26.44 -9.28 18.37
C ALA A 197 -25.99 -8.76 16.99
N ALA A 198 -24.76 -9.07 16.56
CA ALA A 198 -24.25 -8.72 15.25
C ALA A 198 -25.01 -9.44 14.13
N ALA A 199 -25.26 -10.74 14.27
CA ALA A 199 -25.93 -11.59 13.27
C ALA A 199 -27.32 -11.10 12.86
N ARG A 200 -28.01 -10.33 13.72
CA ARG A 200 -29.34 -9.80 13.44
C ARG A 200 -29.35 -8.69 12.39
N ILE A 201 -28.27 -7.91 12.31
CA ILE A 201 -28.20 -6.68 11.51
C ILE A 201 -27.01 -6.61 10.56
N ALA A 202 -26.08 -7.57 10.65
CA ALA A 202 -24.92 -7.63 9.78
C ALA A 202 -25.28 -7.88 8.31
N SER A 203 -24.53 -7.25 7.41
CA SER A 203 -24.49 -7.60 6.00
C SER A 203 -23.27 -8.48 5.74
N LEU A 204 -23.48 -9.69 5.22
CA LEU A 204 -22.40 -10.66 5.00
C LEU A 204 -22.05 -10.85 3.52
N SER A 205 -22.66 -10.07 2.63
CA SER A 205 -22.11 -9.84 1.28
C SER A 205 -20.81 -9.03 1.38
N ASN A 206 -20.10 -8.82 0.28
CA ASN A 206 -18.91 -7.97 0.27
C ASN A 206 -19.31 -6.54 -0.11
N PRO A 207 -19.10 -5.51 0.73
CA PRO A 207 -18.41 -5.50 2.03
C PRO A 207 -19.15 -6.18 3.19
N ILE A 208 -18.39 -6.91 4.01
CA ILE A 208 -18.91 -7.59 5.21
C ILE A 208 -18.99 -6.56 6.33
N ASP A 209 -20.20 -6.09 6.62
CA ASP A 209 -20.50 -5.08 7.63
C ASP A 209 -21.09 -5.74 8.88
N LEU A 210 -20.29 -5.82 9.94
CA LEU A 210 -20.72 -6.34 11.24
C LEU A 210 -21.43 -5.28 12.09
N THR A 211 -21.51 -4.03 11.62
CA THR A 211 -22.23 -2.90 12.22
C THR A 211 -21.77 -2.54 13.65
N GLY A 212 -22.53 -1.66 14.33
CA GLY A 212 -22.21 -1.15 15.66
C GLY A 212 -22.39 -2.13 16.82
N SER A 213 -22.87 -3.35 16.58
CA SER A 213 -23.00 -4.39 17.62
C SER A 213 -21.87 -5.43 17.59
N ALA A 214 -20.88 -5.25 16.71
CA ALA A 214 -19.74 -6.14 16.60
C ALA A 214 -18.85 -6.10 17.85
N GLU A 215 -18.41 -7.27 18.29
CA GLU A 215 -17.36 -7.42 19.30
C GLU A 215 -16.00 -7.72 18.63
N ASP A 216 -14.90 -7.56 19.38
CA ASP A 216 -13.57 -7.96 18.89
C ASP A 216 -13.56 -9.39 18.34
N VAL A 217 -14.24 -10.31 19.04
CA VAL A 217 -14.27 -11.74 18.68
C VAL A 217 -15.02 -11.99 17.37
N ASP A 218 -15.99 -11.15 17.03
CA ASP A 218 -16.74 -11.26 15.78
C ASP A 218 -15.83 -10.93 14.59
N MET A 219 -15.09 -9.81 14.70
CA MET A 219 -14.11 -9.40 13.70
C MET A 219 -12.99 -10.43 13.55
N GLU A 220 -12.50 -10.99 14.66
CA GLU A 220 -11.47 -12.03 14.68
C GLU A 220 -11.91 -13.28 13.90
N ARG A 221 -13.09 -13.82 14.20
CA ARG A 221 -13.59 -15.05 13.57
C ARG A 221 -13.89 -14.85 12.09
N VAL A 222 -14.48 -13.72 11.71
CA VAL A 222 -14.74 -13.42 10.30
C VAL A 222 -13.44 -13.21 9.54
N LEU A 223 -12.47 -12.49 10.11
CA LEU A 223 -11.15 -12.34 9.49
C LEU A 223 -10.47 -13.71 9.27
N GLU A 224 -10.47 -14.56 10.29
CA GLU A 224 -9.88 -15.90 10.21
C GLU A 224 -10.54 -16.74 9.10
N TYR A 225 -11.86 -16.70 9.01
CA TYR A 225 -12.63 -17.37 7.96
C TYR A 225 -12.26 -16.85 6.56
N LEU A 226 -12.22 -15.52 6.37
CA LEU A 226 -11.85 -14.90 5.08
C LEU A 226 -10.45 -15.30 4.62
N LEU A 227 -9.50 -15.40 5.56
CA LEU A 227 -8.13 -15.77 5.25
C LEU A 227 -7.99 -17.25 4.83
N GLN A 228 -8.97 -18.11 5.13
CA GLN A 228 -9.00 -19.51 4.68
C GLN A 228 -9.57 -19.68 3.26
N ILE A 229 -10.34 -18.71 2.74
CA ILE A 229 -10.96 -18.80 1.42
C ILE A 229 -9.93 -18.51 0.32
N ASP A 230 -9.58 -19.50 -0.51
CA ASP A 230 -8.52 -19.39 -1.53
C ASP A 230 -8.70 -18.24 -2.52
N ARG A 231 -9.93 -17.93 -2.94
CA ARG A 231 -10.21 -16.81 -3.86
C ARG A 231 -10.08 -15.42 -3.25
N VAL A 232 -9.96 -15.32 -1.92
CA VAL A 232 -9.63 -14.06 -1.24
C VAL A 232 -8.11 -13.90 -1.29
N GLU A 233 -7.63 -12.96 -2.10
CA GLU A 233 -6.19 -12.68 -2.20
C GLU A 233 -5.71 -11.73 -1.10
N ALA A 234 -6.54 -10.77 -0.69
CA ALA A 234 -6.23 -9.86 0.41
C ALA A 234 -7.51 -9.37 1.12
N VAL A 235 -7.34 -8.92 2.36
CA VAL A 235 -8.44 -8.38 3.18
C VAL A 235 -8.17 -6.92 3.53
N ILE A 236 -9.15 -6.05 3.30
CA ILE A 236 -9.16 -4.68 3.83
C ILE A 236 -10.04 -4.65 5.08
N ILE A 237 -9.47 -4.25 6.20
CA ILE A 237 -10.18 -4.11 7.47
C ILE A 237 -10.44 -2.63 7.73
N LEU A 238 -11.70 -2.22 7.82
CA LEU A 238 -12.11 -0.86 8.11
C LEU A 238 -12.46 -0.77 9.60
N THR A 239 -11.46 -0.48 10.42
CA THR A 239 -11.65 -0.34 11.87
C THR A 239 -12.01 1.11 12.22
N PHE A 240 -13.28 1.34 12.52
CA PHE A 240 -13.74 2.57 13.16
C PHE A 240 -14.13 2.22 14.60
N PRO A 241 -13.27 2.45 15.60
CA PRO A 241 -13.52 2.03 16.99
C PRO A 241 -14.48 3.00 17.69
N TYR A 242 -15.70 3.11 17.14
CA TYR A 242 -16.86 3.75 17.77
C TYR A 242 -17.83 2.76 18.44
N PRO A 243 -17.95 1.48 18.02
CA PRO A 243 -18.74 0.53 18.78
C PRO A 243 -18.11 0.35 20.16
N PRO A 244 -18.88 0.47 21.26
CA PRO A 244 -18.33 0.38 22.62
C PRO A 244 -17.65 -0.96 22.93
N THR A 245 -17.99 -2.00 22.18
CA THR A 245 -17.52 -3.38 22.29
C THR A 245 -16.23 -3.66 21.53
N ILE A 246 -15.78 -2.73 20.67
CA ILE A 246 -14.49 -2.83 19.99
C ILE A 246 -13.42 -2.23 20.89
N SER A 247 -12.46 -3.05 21.31
CA SER A 247 -11.43 -2.63 22.25
C SER A 247 -10.29 -1.90 21.54
N MET A 248 -9.52 -1.14 22.32
CA MET A 248 -8.26 -0.53 21.86
C MET A 248 -7.19 -1.57 21.48
N GLN A 249 -7.41 -2.85 21.80
CA GLN A 249 -6.52 -3.96 21.46
C GLN A 249 -6.85 -4.60 20.10
N ILE A 250 -7.91 -4.16 19.42
CA ILE A 250 -8.38 -4.77 18.17
C ILE A 250 -7.28 -4.90 17.12
N GLY A 251 -6.38 -3.92 17.01
CA GLY A 251 -5.26 -3.96 16.08
C GLY A 251 -4.33 -5.14 16.33
N ARG A 252 -3.93 -5.37 17.58
CA ARG A 252 -3.10 -6.52 17.99
C ARG A 252 -3.82 -7.85 17.77
N ARG A 253 -5.12 -7.89 18.09
CA ARG A 253 -5.94 -9.11 17.96
C ARG A 253 -6.06 -9.56 16.52
N LEU A 254 -6.46 -8.67 15.62
CA LEU A 254 -6.63 -8.96 14.20
C LEU A 254 -5.29 -9.23 13.52
N SER A 255 -4.23 -8.51 13.88
CA SER A 255 -2.90 -8.75 13.30
C SER A 255 -2.28 -10.09 13.73
N ASN A 256 -2.55 -10.56 14.96
CA ASN A 256 -2.17 -11.90 15.41
C ASN A 256 -2.86 -13.01 14.60
N ILE A 257 -4.08 -12.78 14.11
CA ILE A 257 -4.77 -13.70 13.21
C ILE A 257 -4.13 -13.61 11.83
N ALA A 258 -4.02 -12.39 11.29
CA ALA A 258 -3.39 -12.16 9.98
C ALA A 258 -2.02 -12.83 9.87
N GLY A 259 -1.17 -12.73 10.90
CA GLY A 259 0.17 -13.33 10.92
C GLY A 259 0.22 -14.86 10.88
N ARG A 260 -0.89 -15.57 11.17
CA ARG A 260 -1.00 -17.03 10.99
C ARG A 260 -1.23 -17.41 9.53
N TYR A 261 -1.72 -16.47 8.73
CA TYR A 261 -2.07 -16.68 7.34
C TYR A 261 -1.07 -15.94 6.43
N GLY A 262 -0.80 -16.49 5.25
CA GLY A 262 0.15 -15.90 4.31
C GLY A 262 -0.43 -14.80 3.41
N LYS A 263 -1.69 -14.39 3.62
CA LYS A 263 -2.42 -13.45 2.76
C LYS A 263 -2.28 -12.01 3.28
N PRO A 264 -2.07 -11.02 2.40
CA PRO A 264 -2.00 -9.62 2.81
C PRO A 264 -3.28 -9.13 3.50
N VAL A 265 -3.08 -8.38 4.57
CA VAL A 265 -4.14 -7.64 5.27
C VAL A 265 -3.71 -6.18 5.33
N VAL A 266 -4.62 -5.27 5.01
CA VAL A 266 -4.43 -3.82 5.18
C VAL A 266 -5.53 -3.32 6.09
N ALA A 267 -5.16 -2.57 7.12
CA ALA A 267 -6.13 -1.94 8.01
C ALA A 267 -6.30 -0.46 7.67
N TYR A 268 -7.50 0.07 7.88
CA TYR A 268 -7.76 1.50 7.97
C TYR A 268 -8.11 1.83 9.42
N VAL A 269 -7.40 2.82 9.98
CA VAL A 269 -7.67 3.41 11.28
C VAL A 269 -7.66 4.92 11.11
N PRO A 270 -8.69 5.66 11.57
CA PRO A 270 -8.66 7.12 11.54
C PRO A 270 -7.44 7.66 12.28
N TRP A 271 -6.73 8.60 11.67
CA TRP A 271 -5.56 9.21 12.29
C TRP A 271 -5.96 10.17 13.41
N LEU A 272 -6.00 9.64 14.63
CA LEU A 272 -6.23 10.38 15.87
C LEU A 272 -5.29 9.84 16.93
N LEU A 273 -4.70 10.72 17.74
CA LEU A 273 -3.72 10.33 18.77
C LEU A 273 -4.25 9.23 19.71
N LYS A 274 -5.54 9.26 20.04
CA LYS A 274 -6.16 8.23 20.89
C LYS A 274 -6.18 6.83 20.27
N TYR A 275 -6.09 6.71 18.95
CA TYR A 275 -6.10 5.43 18.22
C TYR A 275 -4.70 4.90 17.90
N ASP A 276 -3.65 5.56 18.36
CA ASP A 276 -2.27 5.17 18.07
C ASP A 276 -1.94 3.73 18.54
N ILE A 277 -2.49 3.31 19.68
CA ILE A 277 -2.33 1.94 20.19
C ILE A 277 -2.96 0.87 19.25
N ILE A 278 -4.02 1.21 18.52
CA ILE A 278 -4.62 0.31 17.53
C ILE A 278 -3.69 0.21 16.32
N ILE A 279 -3.17 1.34 15.86
CA ILE A 279 -2.22 1.42 14.74
C ILE A 279 -0.97 0.61 15.08
N GLU A 280 -0.36 0.83 16.24
CA GLU A 280 0.82 0.09 16.69
C GLU A 280 0.54 -1.41 16.83
N GLY A 281 -0.65 -1.79 17.32
CA GLY A 281 -1.06 -3.19 17.41
C GLY A 281 -1.12 -3.90 16.04
N PHE A 282 -1.48 -3.19 14.97
CA PHE A 282 -1.39 -3.73 13.62
C PHE A 282 0.06 -3.78 13.12
N GLU A 283 0.78 -2.66 13.25
CA GLU A 283 2.06 -2.49 12.57
C GLU A 283 3.19 -3.33 13.17
N ILE A 284 3.22 -3.52 14.49
CA ILE A 284 4.21 -4.39 15.17
C ILE A 284 4.12 -5.83 14.65
N ASN A 285 2.92 -6.26 14.25
CA ASN A 285 2.62 -7.58 13.71
C ASN A 285 2.58 -7.60 12.18
N ASN A 286 3.25 -6.64 11.54
CA ASN A 286 3.44 -6.57 10.10
C ASN A 286 2.13 -6.41 9.28
N VAL A 287 1.10 -5.78 9.85
CA VAL A 287 -0.09 -5.32 9.11
C VAL A 287 0.00 -3.80 8.91
N PRO A 288 0.13 -3.31 7.66
CA PRO A 288 0.18 -1.88 7.41
C PRO A 288 -1.17 -1.22 7.64
N VAL A 289 -1.13 0.02 8.15
CA VAL A 289 -2.31 0.82 8.45
C VAL A 289 -2.38 2.06 7.58
N ALA A 290 -3.54 2.29 7.00
CA ALA A 290 -3.92 3.46 6.23
C ALA A 290 -4.65 4.48 7.09
N HIS A 291 -4.45 5.77 6.81
CA HIS A 291 -5.16 6.89 7.46
C HIS A 291 -6.44 7.29 6.73
N THR A 292 -6.65 6.80 5.50
CA THR A 292 -7.89 6.98 4.73
C THR A 292 -8.29 5.66 4.07
N VAL A 293 -9.57 5.52 3.73
CA VAL A 293 -10.06 4.35 2.99
C VAL A 293 -9.41 4.25 1.61
N GLU A 294 -9.19 5.39 0.94
CA GLU A 294 -8.51 5.42 -0.36
C GLU A 294 -7.06 4.97 -0.27
N GLU A 295 -6.33 5.40 0.76
CA GLU A 295 -4.98 4.90 1.03
C GLU A 295 -4.96 3.38 1.24
N ALA A 296 -5.94 2.79 1.95
CA ALA A 296 -6.01 1.34 2.13
C ALA A 296 -6.16 0.60 0.78
N VAL A 297 -6.99 1.12 -0.12
CA VAL A 297 -7.17 0.53 -1.47
C VAL A 297 -5.92 0.74 -2.33
N GLN A 298 -5.27 1.89 -2.25
CA GLN A 298 -4.00 2.16 -2.94
C GLN A 298 -2.89 1.21 -2.46
N MET A 299 -2.84 0.87 -1.17
CA MET A 299 -1.90 -0.13 -0.65
C MET A 299 -2.10 -1.49 -1.33
N ILE A 300 -3.35 -1.94 -1.49
CA ILE A 300 -3.66 -3.18 -2.21
C ILE A 300 -3.28 -3.09 -3.69
N LYS A 301 -3.53 -1.95 -4.36
CA LYS A 301 -3.07 -1.70 -5.74
C LYS A 301 -1.56 -1.92 -5.87
N ALA A 302 -0.77 -1.43 -4.93
CA ALA A 302 0.69 -1.63 -4.95
C ALA A 302 1.08 -3.11 -4.92
N LEU A 303 0.39 -3.92 -4.11
CA LEU A 303 0.62 -5.37 -4.01
C LEU A 303 0.29 -6.11 -5.31
N LYS A 304 -0.72 -5.64 -6.07
CA LYS A 304 -1.08 -6.17 -7.39
C LYS A 304 -0.06 -5.79 -8.46
N MET A 305 0.53 -4.60 -8.35
CA MET A 305 1.55 -4.10 -9.29
C MET A 305 2.93 -4.73 -9.05
N ARG A 306 3.18 -5.22 -7.84
CA ARG A 306 4.44 -5.88 -7.47
C ARG A 306 4.58 -7.23 -8.17
N ARG A 307 5.80 -7.54 -8.64
CA ARG A 307 6.12 -8.85 -9.23
C ARG A 307 6.01 -9.98 -8.20
N PRO A 308 5.47 -11.16 -8.60
CA PRO A 308 5.63 -12.40 -7.84
C PRO A 308 7.11 -12.73 -7.65
N MET A 309 7.50 -13.18 -6.44
CA MET A 309 8.88 -13.59 -6.14
C MET A 309 9.36 -14.79 -6.96
N GLU A 310 8.47 -15.54 -7.61
CA GLU A 310 8.79 -16.76 -8.37
C GLU A 310 9.52 -16.51 -9.70
N GLN A 311 9.75 -15.26 -10.10
CA GLN A 311 10.50 -14.89 -11.30
C GLN A 311 11.92 -14.36 -11.01
N GLN A 312 12.47 -14.66 -9.82
CA GLN A 312 13.81 -14.24 -9.38
C GLN A 312 14.68 -15.43 -8.99
#